data_AF-A0A7T9CD30-F1
#
_entry.id   AF-A0A7T9CD30-F1
#
_cell.length_a   1.000
_cell.length_b   1.000
_cell.length_c   1.000
_cell.angle_alpha   90.00
_cell.angle_beta   90.00
_cell.angle_gamma   90.00
#
_symmetry.space_group_name_H-M   'P 1'
#
loop_
_entity.id
_entity.type
_entity.pdbx_description
1 polymer ?
#
loop_
_entity_poly.entity_id
_entity_poly.type
_entity_poly.pdbx_seq_one_letter_code
_entity_poly.pdbx_strand_id
1 'polypeptide(L)'
;MNTPIIVDPEDPKWLLLEQIMNMTRSRVVKQAMARHGVVPVEKAGTIFRILFISMYFSVDITYLLEELTKRSALRSFAHVAQVPSAAVIYQFISKMKDDQLVLLILSSAV
;
A
#
# COMPACT_ATOMS: atom_id res chain seq x y z
N MET A 1 19.75 -6.86 -11.87
CA MET A 1 18.59 -7.75 -11.70
C MET A 1 18.02 -7.48 -10.33
N ASN A 2 16.72 -7.21 -10.22
CA ASN A 2 16.08 -7.06 -8.92
C ASN A 2 15.70 -8.45 -8.39
N THR A 3 15.98 -8.69 -7.11
CA THR A 3 15.64 -9.94 -6.43
C THR A 3 14.12 -10.09 -6.34
N PRO A 4 13.55 -11.23 -6.75
CA PRO A 4 12.13 -11.51 -6.63
C PRO A 4 11.55 -11.25 -5.24
N ILE A 5 10.32 -10.71 -5.19
CA ILE A 5 9.61 -10.52 -3.93
C ILE A 5 8.75 -11.76 -3.66
N ILE A 6 9.22 -12.60 -2.73
CA ILE A 6 8.57 -13.85 -2.34
C ILE A 6 8.03 -13.70 -0.92
N VAL A 7 6.72 -13.88 -0.76
CA VAL A 7 6.06 -13.84 0.55
C VAL A 7 6.54 -15.01 1.38
N ASP A 8 7.00 -14.72 2.60
CA ASP A 8 7.41 -15.73 3.57
C ASP A 8 6.65 -15.52 4.89
N PRO A 9 5.62 -16.32 5.19
CA PRO A 9 4.82 -16.14 6.40
C PRO A 9 5.56 -16.50 7.71
N GLU A 10 6.72 -17.15 7.63
CA GLU A 10 7.52 -17.50 8.81
C GLU A 10 8.52 -16.38 9.18
N ASP A 11 8.84 -15.49 8.25
CA ASP A 11 9.72 -14.35 8.48
C ASP A 11 8.99 -13.25 9.28
N PRO A 12 9.50 -12.86 10.47
CA PRO A 12 8.93 -11.76 11.27
C PRO A 12 8.77 -10.44 10.51
N LYS A 13 9.62 -10.17 9.52
CA LYS A 13 9.52 -8.97 8.67
C LYS A 13 8.26 -9.00 7.81
N TRP A 14 7.86 -10.16 7.32
CA TRP A 14 6.64 -10.31 6.54
C TRP A 14 5.40 -10.25 7.43
N LEU A 15 5.46 -10.80 8.65
CA LEU A 15 4.40 -10.66 9.66
C LEU A 15 4.14 -9.20 10.04
N LEU A 16 5.20 -8.40 10.23
CA LEU A 16 5.07 -6.96 10.46
C LEU A 16 4.40 -6.25 9.27
N LEU A 17 4.83 -6.57 8.05
CA LEU A 17 4.26 -5.98 6.86
C LEU A 17 2.79 -6.36 6.69
N GLU A 18 2.40 -7.59 7.06
CA GLU A 18 1.00 -8.04 7.06
C GLU A 18 0.13 -7.20 8.00
N GLN A 19 0.62 -6.89 9.20
CA GLN A 19 -0.09 -6.00 10.14
C GLN A 19 -0.36 -4.64 9.50
N ILE A 20 0.63 -4.06 8.83
CA ILE A 20 0.49 -2.79 8.10
C ILE A 20 -0.57 -2.93 6.99
N MET A 21 -0.52 -4.00 6.19
CA MET A 21 -1.51 -4.23 5.13
C MET A 21 -2.93 -4.34 5.70
N ASN A 22 -3.11 -4.99 6.85
CA ASN A 22 -4.39 -5.14 7.51
C ASN A 22 -4.89 -3.83 8.13
N MET A 23 -4.01 -3.01 8.72
CA MET A 23 -4.37 -1.70 9.27
C MET A 23 -5.00 -0.78 8.22
N THR A 24 -4.47 -0.76 6.99
CA THR A 24 -5.03 0.06 5.90
C THR A 24 -6.47 -0.32 5.51
N ARG A 25 -6.90 -1.53 5.88
CA ARG A 25 -8.27 -2.03 5.65
C ARG A 25 -9.20 -1.79 6.84
N SER A 26 -8.66 -1.38 7.98
CA SER A 26 -9.43 -1.16 9.20
C SER A 26 -10.46 -0.04 8.99
N ARG A 27 -11.61 -0.17 9.66
CA ARG A 27 -12.68 0.83 9.60
C ARG A 27 -12.19 2.20 10.07
N VAL A 28 -11.37 2.24 11.13
CA VAL A 28 -10.83 3.48 11.71
C VAL A 28 -10.00 4.23 10.67
N VAL A 29 -9.05 3.55 10.02
CA VAL A 29 -8.19 4.17 9.01
C VAL A 29 -9.00 4.59 7.77
N LYS A 30 -9.97 3.79 7.33
CA LYS A 30 -10.89 4.16 6.24
C LYS A 30 -11.70 5.42 6.55
N GLN A 31 -12.18 5.56 7.79
CA GLN A 31 -12.89 6.76 8.23
C GLN A 31 -11.97 7.97 8.34
N ALA A 32 -10.74 7.79 8.83
CA ALA A 32 -9.74 8.87 8.87
C ALA A 32 -9.43 9.38 7.46
N MET A 33 -9.18 8.48 6.50
CA MET A 33 -9.01 8.85 5.08
C MET A 33 -10.16 9.70 4.56
N ALA A 34 -11.40 9.25 4.75
CA ALA A 34 -12.58 9.98 4.29
C ALA A 34 -12.70 11.37 4.94
N ARG A 35 -12.51 11.46 6.27
CA ARG A 35 -12.57 12.71 7.04
C ARG A 35 -11.54 13.73 6.56
N HIS A 36 -10.35 13.27 6.17
CA HIS A 36 -9.27 14.11 5.68
C HIS A 36 -9.30 14.33 4.16
N GLY A 37 -10.37 13.90 3.48
CA GLY A 37 -10.54 14.13 2.03
C GLY A 37 -9.67 13.25 1.15
N VAL A 38 -9.11 12.16 1.67
CA VAL A 38 -8.39 11.14 0.90
C VAL A 38 -9.43 10.20 0.27
N VAL A 39 -9.86 10.57 -0.93
CA VAL A 39 -10.92 9.87 -1.67
C VAL A 39 -10.49 9.55 -3.11
N PRO A 40 -10.96 8.44 -3.71
CA PRO A 40 -11.79 7.39 -3.12
C PRO A 40 -11.02 6.49 -2.14
N VAL A 41 -11.64 6.15 -1.00
CA VAL A 41 -10.97 5.46 0.13
C VAL A 41 -10.41 4.09 -0.25
N GLU A 42 -11.15 3.26 -1.01
CA GLU A 42 -10.67 1.92 -1.40
C GLU A 42 -9.49 2.01 -2.38
N LYS A 43 -9.50 3.00 -3.27
CA LYS A 43 -8.39 3.28 -4.18
C LYS A 43 -7.16 3.75 -3.39
N ALA A 44 -7.35 4.67 -2.45
CA ALA A 44 -6.30 5.16 -1.57
C ALA A 44 -5.65 4.02 -0.77
N GLY A 45 -6.45 3.17 -0.13
CA GLY A 45 -5.94 2.01 0.62
C GLY A 45 -5.14 1.05 -0.26
N THR A 46 -5.56 0.82 -1.50
CA THR A 46 -4.78 0.02 -2.47
C THR A 46 -3.44 0.66 -2.81
N ILE A 47 -3.43 1.96 -3.07
CA ILE A 47 -2.21 2.69 -3.41
C ILE A 47 -1.25 2.75 -2.22
N PHE A 48 -1.73 2.99 -1.01
CA PHE A 48 -0.89 3.02 0.19
C PHE A 48 -0.23 1.67 0.46
N ARG A 49 -0.95 0.55 0.30
CA ARG A 49 -0.34 -0.79 0.43
C ARG A 49 0.81 -0.99 -0.55
N ILE A 50 0.64 -0.58 -1.80
CA ILE A 50 1.71 -0.64 -2.83
C ILE A 50 2.90 0.25 -2.42
N LEU A 51 2.65 1.48 -1.97
CA LEU A 51 3.70 2.39 -1.51
C LEU A 51 4.46 1.83 -0.30
N PHE A 52 3.75 1.31 0.70
CA PHE A 52 4.38 0.73 1.88
C PHE A 52 5.24 -0.48 1.54
N ILE A 53 4.78 -1.39 0.65
CA ILE A 53 5.59 -2.53 0.21
C ILE A 53 6.84 -2.05 -0.54
N SER A 54 6.68 -1.06 -1.44
CA SER A 54 7.79 -0.47 -2.20
C SER A 54 8.83 0.16 -1.26
N MET A 55 8.40 0.93 -0.26
CA MET A 55 9.27 1.51 0.75
C MET A 55 9.93 0.44 1.64
N TYR A 56 9.17 -0.57 2.06
CA TYR A 56 9.66 -1.63 2.95
C TYR A 56 10.78 -2.45 2.32
N PHE A 57 10.65 -2.80 1.04
CA PHE A 57 11.68 -3.52 0.29
C PHE A 57 12.69 -2.59 -0.41
N SER A 58 12.51 -1.26 -0.31
CA SER A 58 13.33 -0.26 -1.00
C SER A 58 13.44 -0.53 -2.51
N VAL A 59 12.30 -0.80 -3.14
CA VAL A 59 12.20 -1.09 -4.59
C VAL A 59 11.33 -0.08 -5.31
N ASP A 60 11.59 0.12 -6.61
CA ASP A 60 10.77 0.98 -7.46
C ASP A 60 9.32 0.47 -7.57
N ILE A 61 8.37 1.41 -7.61
CA ILE A 61 6.94 1.10 -7.76
C ILE A 61 6.69 0.31 -9.05
N THR A 62 7.33 0.68 -10.16
CA THR A 62 7.18 -0.03 -11.44
C THR A 62 7.59 -1.49 -11.33
N TYR A 63 8.71 -1.77 -10.68
CA TYR A 63 9.15 -3.13 -10.40
C TYR A 63 8.16 -3.89 -9.52
N LEU A 64 7.66 -3.27 -8.44
CA LEU A 64 6.67 -3.89 -7.57
C LEU A 64 5.36 -4.22 -8.32
N LEU A 65 4.90 -3.35 -9.23
CA LEU A 65 3.70 -3.61 -10.04
C LEU A 65 3.88 -4.81 -10.97
N GLU A 66 5.07 -4.98 -11.55
CA GLU A 66 5.38 -6.19 -12.30
C GLU A 66 5.33 -7.44 -11.42
N GLU A 67 5.92 -7.40 -10.24
CA GLU A 67 5.91 -8.54 -9.30
C GLU A 67 4.47 -8.87 -8.85
N LEU A 68 3.64 -7.86 -8.53
CA LEU A 68 2.22 -8.04 -8.19
C LEU A 68 1.39 -8.62 -9.35
N THR A 69 1.79 -8.33 -10.59
CA THR A 69 1.15 -8.90 -11.79
C THR A 69 1.50 -10.37 -11.92
N LYS A 70 2.80 -10.70 -11.78
CA LYS A 70 3.37 -12.05 -11.96
C LYS A 70 3.03 -13.00 -10.81
N ARG A 71 2.87 -12.50 -9.57
CA ARG A 71 2.79 -13.33 -8.36
C ARG A 71 1.46 -13.16 -7.64
N SER A 72 0.58 -14.15 -7.80
CA SER A 72 -0.72 -14.17 -7.13
C SER A 72 -0.61 -14.16 -5.59
N ALA A 73 0.36 -14.86 -5.02
CA ALA A 73 0.58 -14.87 -3.56
C ALA A 73 0.92 -13.48 -3.00
N LEU A 74 1.83 -12.75 -3.67
CA LEU A 74 2.17 -11.37 -3.29
C LEU A 74 0.96 -10.44 -3.44
N ARG A 75 0.19 -10.62 -4.51
CA ARG A 75 -1.04 -9.85 -4.75
C ARG A 75 -2.11 -10.10 -3.69
N SER A 76 -2.30 -11.36 -3.29
CA SER A 76 -3.21 -11.74 -2.20
C SER A 76 -2.75 -11.18 -0.86
N PHE A 77 -1.46 -11.30 -0.54
CA PHE A 77 -0.86 -10.71 0.67
C PHE A 77 -1.07 -9.20 0.74
N ALA A 78 -0.83 -8.49 -0.37
CA ALA A 78 -1.03 -7.06 -0.47
C ALA A 78 -2.53 -6.66 -0.51
N HIS A 79 -3.45 -7.63 -0.54
CA HIS A 79 -4.90 -7.40 -0.68
C HIS A 79 -5.26 -6.51 -1.88
N VAL A 80 -4.56 -6.70 -3.00
CA VAL A 80 -4.73 -5.94 -4.24
C VAL A 80 -5.54 -6.77 -5.23
N ALA A 81 -6.82 -6.47 -5.42
CA ALA A 81 -7.67 -7.23 -6.35
C ALA A 81 -7.23 -7.04 -7.82
N GLN A 82 -6.97 -5.78 -8.21
CA GLN A 82 -6.50 -5.41 -9.53
C GLN A 82 -5.26 -4.54 -9.38
N VAL A 83 -4.18 -4.91 -10.08
CA VAL A 83 -2.94 -4.15 -10.07
C VAL A 83 -3.15 -2.86 -10.87
N PRO A 84 -3.07 -1.66 -10.25
CA PRO A 84 -3.20 -0.40 -10.97
C PRO A 84 -1.95 -0.13 -11.82
N SER A 85 -2.08 0.70 -12.84
CA SER A 85 -0.90 1.18 -13.58
C SER A 85 -0.11 2.21 -12.77
N ALA A 86 1.19 2.33 -13.04
CA ALA A 86 2.03 3.33 -12.40
C ALA A 86 1.49 4.76 -12.59
N ALA A 87 0.94 5.07 -13.78
CA ALA A 87 0.31 6.36 -14.06
C ALA A 87 -0.86 6.67 -13.11
N VAL A 88 -1.70 5.67 -12.81
CA VAL A 88 -2.82 5.83 -11.86
C VAL A 88 -2.32 6.11 -10.45
N ILE A 89 -1.23 5.47 -10.03
CA ILE A 89 -0.60 5.71 -8.74
C ILE A 89 -0.04 7.13 -8.67
N TYR A 90 0.80 7.52 -9.62
CA TYR A 90 1.42 8.85 -9.62
C TYR A 90 0.40 9.97 -9.72
N GLN A 91 -0.66 9.80 -10.53
CA GLN A 91 -1.74 10.79 -10.62
C GLN A 91 -2.53 10.91 -9.31
N PHE A 92 -2.68 9.82 -8.55
CA PHE A 92 -3.34 9.88 -7.24
C PHE A 92 -2.46 10.64 -6.24
N ILE A 93 -1.17 10.31 -6.20
CA ILE A 93 -0.21 10.94 -5.28
C ILE A 93 -0.06 12.43 -5.59
N SER A 94 0.04 12.83 -6.87
CA SER A 94 0.20 14.23 -7.24
C SER A 94 -0.99 15.13 -6.87
N LYS A 95 -2.16 14.55 -6.62
CA LYS A 95 -3.36 15.26 -6.18
C LYS A 95 -3.54 15.26 -4.66
N MET A 96 -2.79 14.42 -3.95
CA MET A 96 -2.84 14.34 -2.50
C MET A 96 -2.06 15.52 -1.93
N LYS A 97 -2.62 16.15 -0.90
CA LYS A 97 -1.95 17.24 -0.20
C LYS A 97 -1.04 16.69 0.90
N ASP A 98 0.04 17.40 1.20
CA ASP A 98 1.04 16.96 2.18
C ASP A 98 0.44 16.76 3.58
N ASP A 99 -0.48 17.64 3.98
CA ASP A 99 -1.21 17.57 5.25
C ASP A 99 -2.03 16.27 5.36
N GLN A 100 -2.65 15.82 4.28
CA GLN A 100 -3.42 14.57 4.23
C GLN A 100 -2.53 13.34 4.44
N LEU A 101 -1.31 13.35 3.91
CA LEU A 101 -0.36 12.25 4.06
C LEU A 101 0.18 12.18 5.49
N VAL A 102 0.54 13.32 6.08
CA VAL A 102 1.03 13.40 7.47
C VAL A 102 -0.06 12.99 8.46
N LEU A 103 -1.31 13.46 8.27
CA LEU A 103 -2.44 13.09 9.12
C LEU A 103 -2.76 11.59 9.06
N LEU A 104 -2.63 10.95 7.90
CA LEU A 104 -2.82 9.51 7.78
C LEU A 104 -1.83 8.72 8.65
N ILE A 105 -0.57 9.14 8.68
CA ILE A 105 0.50 8.49 9.45
C ILE A 105 0.31 8.70 10.96
N LEU A 106 -0.08 9.91 11.36
CA LEU A 106 -0.23 10.27 12.78
C LEU A 106 -1.55 9.78 13.41
N SER A 107 -2.63 9.69 12.62
CA SER A 107 -3.94 9.24 13.13
C SER A 107 -4.07 7.72 13.28
N SER A 108 -3.12 6.95 12.76
CA SER A 108 -3.02 5.49 12.96
C SER A 108 -2.17 5.07 14.18
N ALA A 109 -1.63 6.03 14.94
CA ALA A 109 -0.76 5.79 16.09
C ALA A 109 -1.48 5.81 17.46
N VAL A 110 -2.79 5.56 17.49
CA VAL A 110 -3.62 5.51 18.72
C VAL A 110 -3.87 4.08 19.16
#